data_AF-A0A0Q7CTW5-F1
#
_entry.id   AF-A0A0Q7CTW5-F1
#
_cell.length_a   1.000
_cell.length_b   1.000
_cell.length_c   1.000
_cell.angle_alpha   90.00
_cell.angle_beta   90.00
_cell.angle_gamma   90.00
#
_symmetry.space_group_name_H-M   'P 1'
#
loop_
_entity.id
_entity.type
_entity.pdbx_description
1 polymer ?
#
loop_
_entity_poly.entity_id
_entity_poly.type
_entity_poly.pdbx_seq_one_letter_code
_entity_poly.pdbx_strand_id
1 'polypeptide(L)'
;MGAVSLAALFAISYIQFGGINLSDFIQFLLFRAGLGQIGGLYEEFAIRLHDANYIWHSIPFANLLIDYPIYNKDLMMVLWGANTTADETGVVNSFFVGEAFAIGGYVLALISPAIVALNYCLAIVLLTGFFRHFFGYSLGAARIILQLLIPSTFIMTGDIAGILFGKLLIMTLLFLVALWLLYSLLYRRRIF
;
A
#
# COMPACT_ATOMS: atom_id res chain seq x y z
N MET A 1 12.80 1.38 -21.08
CA MET A 1 11.64 0.84 -20.35
C MET A 1 10.45 1.80 -20.31
N GLY A 2 10.62 3.09 -20.00
CA GLY A 2 9.49 4.04 -19.90
C GLY A 2 8.61 4.24 -21.15
N ALA A 3 9.18 4.29 -22.36
CA ALA A 3 8.41 4.51 -23.59
C ALA A 3 7.45 3.34 -23.93
N VAL A 4 7.88 2.10 -23.62
CA VAL A 4 7.06 0.90 -23.85
C VAL A 4 5.90 0.85 -22.86
N SER A 5 6.14 1.22 -21.60
CA SER A 5 5.10 1.31 -20.57
C SER A 5 4.04 2.37 -20.90
N LEU A 6 4.46 3.53 -21.41
CA LEU A 6 3.57 4.60 -21.86
C LEU A 6 2.72 4.19 -23.06
N ALA A 7 3.31 3.51 -24.05
CA ALA A 7 2.57 2.99 -25.20
C ALA A 7 1.53 1.94 -24.79
N ALA A 8 1.87 1.05 -23.85
CA ALA A 8 0.94 0.06 -23.32
C ALA A 8 -0.23 0.71 -22.56
N LEU A 9 0.05 1.73 -21.73
CA LEU A 9 -0.98 2.49 -21.02
C LEU A 9 -1.90 3.26 -21.96
N PHE A 10 -1.35 3.84 -23.05
CA PHE A 10 -2.14 4.51 -24.07
C PHE A 10 -3.07 3.53 -24.79
N ALA A 11 -2.56 2.37 -25.19
CA ALA A 11 -3.34 1.33 -25.86
C ALA A 11 -4.52 0.83 -24.99
N ILE A 12 -4.27 0.59 -23.70
CA ILE A 12 -5.33 0.20 -22.75
C ILE A 12 -6.37 1.31 -22.61
N SER A 13 -5.93 2.56 -22.44
CA SER A 13 -6.83 3.71 -22.28
C SER A 13 -7.66 3.96 -23.54
N TYR A 14 -7.09 3.77 -24.73
CA TYR A 14 -7.78 3.87 -26.01
C TYR A 14 -8.92 2.86 -26.14
N ILE A 15 -8.68 1.61 -25.72
CA ILE A 15 -9.71 0.56 -25.71
C ILE A 15 -10.79 0.89 -24.67
N GLN A 16 -10.38 1.32 -23.47
CA GLN A 16 -11.27 1.54 -22.34
C GLN A 16 -12.21 2.75 -22.52
N PHE A 17 -11.72 3.83 -23.11
CA PHE A 17 -12.47 5.08 -23.31
C PHE A 17 -13.01 5.26 -24.74
N GLY A 18 -12.92 4.23 -25.58
CA GLY A 18 -13.52 4.25 -26.92
C GLY A 18 -12.88 5.23 -27.88
N GLY A 19 -11.54 5.28 -27.93
CA GLY A 19 -10.80 6.07 -28.92
C GLY A 19 -10.19 7.38 -28.42
N ILE A 20 -9.66 7.40 -27.19
CA ILE A 20 -9.02 8.59 -26.61
C ILE A 20 -7.85 9.10 -27.45
N ASN A 21 -7.78 10.41 -27.71
CA ASN A 21 -6.67 11.02 -28.44
C ASN A 21 -5.44 11.20 -27.54
N LEU A 22 -4.25 11.35 -28.13
CA LEU A 22 -3.00 11.47 -27.38
C LEU A 22 -2.99 12.68 -26.42
N SER A 23 -3.59 13.80 -26.83
CA SER A 23 -3.75 14.99 -25.97
C SER A 23 -4.57 14.68 -24.72
N ASP A 24 -5.71 14.02 -24.89
CA ASP A 24 -6.62 13.67 -23.80
C ASP A 24 -6.00 12.60 -22.90
N PHE A 25 -5.19 11.69 -23.45
CA PHE A 25 -4.42 10.72 -22.67
C PHE A 25 -3.31 11.39 -21.83
N ILE A 26 -2.58 12.35 -22.40
CA ILE A 26 -1.56 13.10 -21.64
C ILE A 26 -2.23 13.93 -20.55
N GLN A 27 -3.35 14.59 -20.85
CA GLN A 27 -4.14 15.28 -19.83
C GLN A 27 -4.64 14.31 -18.76
N PHE A 28 -5.17 13.15 -19.14
CA PHE A 28 -5.58 12.11 -18.20
C PHE A 28 -4.43 11.64 -17.31
N LEU A 29 -3.23 11.42 -17.86
CA LEU A 29 -2.05 11.05 -17.07
C LEU A 29 -1.61 12.17 -16.14
N LEU A 30 -1.56 13.42 -16.59
CA LEU A 30 -1.20 14.57 -15.76
C LEU A 30 -2.24 14.83 -14.68
N PHE A 31 -3.52 14.69 -15.01
CA PHE A 31 -4.61 14.82 -14.06
C PHE A 31 -4.55 13.67 -13.06
N ARG A 32 -4.29 12.43 -13.47
CA ARG A 32 -4.25 11.28 -12.57
C ARG A 32 -2.98 11.22 -11.72
N ALA A 33 -1.84 11.60 -12.27
CA ALA A 33 -0.56 11.66 -11.55
C ALA A 33 -0.46 12.88 -10.62
N GLY A 34 -0.97 14.04 -11.05
CA GLY A 34 -0.99 15.27 -10.25
C GLY A 34 -2.23 15.37 -9.38
N LEU A 35 -3.41 15.54 -9.98
CA LEU A 35 -4.67 15.78 -9.29
C LEU A 35 -5.35 14.51 -8.76
N GLY A 36 -5.11 13.34 -9.33
CA GLY A 36 -5.67 12.08 -8.83
C GLY A 36 -5.01 11.62 -7.54
N GLN A 37 -3.75 12.04 -7.31
CA GLN A 37 -3.06 11.80 -6.05
C GLN A 37 -3.24 12.92 -5.02
N ILE A 38 -3.31 14.17 -5.47
CA ILE A 38 -3.43 15.34 -4.60
C ILE A 38 -4.91 15.73 -4.36
N GLY A 39 -5.81 15.43 -5.29
CA GLY A 39 -7.25 15.68 -5.17
C GLY A 39 -7.90 14.84 -4.08
N GLY A 40 -7.58 13.54 -4.02
CA GLY A 40 -7.99 12.68 -2.90
C GLY A 40 -7.47 13.20 -1.57
N LEU A 41 -6.24 13.73 -1.56
CA LEU A 41 -5.67 14.36 -0.38
C LEU A 41 -6.45 15.61 0.08
N TYR A 42 -6.82 16.50 -0.85
CA TYR A 42 -7.61 17.69 -0.51
C TYR A 42 -9.01 17.33 0.01
N GLU A 43 -9.67 16.33 -0.58
CA GLU A 43 -10.95 15.83 -0.11
C GLU A 43 -10.84 15.26 1.31
N GLU A 44 -9.83 14.43 1.57
CA GLU A 44 -9.54 13.88 2.90
C GLU A 44 -9.26 14.97 3.95
N PHE A 45 -8.47 16.00 3.62
CA PHE A 45 -8.27 17.15 4.51
C PHE A 45 -9.54 18.00 4.71
N ALA A 46 -10.39 18.12 3.69
CA ALA A 46 -11.63 18.89 3.77
C ALA A 46 -12.68 18.20 4.65
N ILE A 47 -12.71 16.86 4.63
CA ILE A 47 -13.58 16.01 5.45
C ILE A 47 -13.22 16.14 6.95
N ARG A 48 -11.95 16.40 7.29
CA ARG A 48 -11.47 16.61 8.66
C ARG A 48 -11.79 15.46 9.63
N LEU A 49 -11.81 14.22 9.12
CA LEU A 49 -11.81 13.03 9.98
C LEU A 49 -10.56 13.09 10.85
N HIS A 50 -10.74 13.09 12.17
CA HIS A 50 -9.64 13.18 13.12
C HIS A 50 -9.97 12.35 14.37
N ASP A 51 -9.31 11.20 14.49
CA ASP A 51 -9.41 10.31 15.63
C ASP A 51 -8.04 9.63 15.86
N ALA A 52 -7.44 9.87 17.02
CA ALA A 52 -6.18 9.24 17.39
C ALA A 52 -6.29 7.71 17.50
N ASN A 53 -7.49 7.16 17.70
CA ASN A 53 -7.70 5.72 17.79
C ASN A 53 -7.40 4.97 16.48
N TYR A 54 -7.35 5.65 15.33
CA TYR A 54 -6.87 5.07 14.08
C TYR A 54 -5.43 4.53 14.20
N ILE A 55 -4.63 4.99 15.17
CA ILE A 55 -3.28 4.48 15.42
C ILE A 55 -3.26 2.99 15.74
N TRP A 56 -4.32 2.46 16.37
CA TRP A 56 -4.41 1.03 16.70
C TRP A 56 -4.48 0.16 15.45
N HIS A 57 -5.02 0.70 14.35
CA HIS A 57 -4.98 0.03 13.06
C HIS A 57 -3.54 -0.17 12.55
N SER A 58 -2.59 0.65 12.99
CA SER A 58 -1.19 0.54 12.60
C SER A 58 -0.42 -0.58 13.31
N ILE A 59 -1.00 -1.19 14.35
CA ILE A 59 -0.33 -2.20 15.17
C ILE A 59 -0.71 -3.62 14.67
N PRO A 60 0.27 -4.50 14.40
CA PRO A 60 0.00 -5.90 14.10
C PRO A 60 -0.87 -6.57 15.18
N PHE A 61 -1.93 -7.27 14.76
CA PHE A 61 -2.80 -8.08 15.64
C PHE A 61 -3.51 -7.30 16.76
N ALA A 62 -3.57 -5.97 16.70
CA ALA A 62 -4.28 -5.17 17.71
C ALA A 62 -5.77 -5.55 17.83
N ASN A 63 -6.37 -5.99 16.72
CA ASN A 63 -7.78 -6.39 16.65
C ASN A 63 -8.11 -7.67 17.42
N LEU A 64 -7.10 -8.43 17.87
CA LEU A 64 -7.32 -9.57 18.75
C LEU A 64 -7.63 -9.15 20.19
N LEU A 65 -7.31 -7.91 20.55
CA LEU A 65 -7.38 -7.41 21.93
C LEU A 65 -8.30 -6.19 22.07
N ILE A 66 -8.38 -5.35 21.04
CA ILE A 66 -9.05 -4.06 21.11
C ILE A 66 -9.79 -3.83 19.78
N ASP A 67 -11.06 -3.43 19.88
CA ASP A 67 -11.81 -2.90 18.74
C ASP A 67 -11.39 -1.45 18.48
N TYR A 68 -11.06 -1.14 17.24
CA TYR A 68 -10.63 0.20 16.83
C TYR A 68 -11.26 0.60 15.50
N PRO A 69 -11.47 1.91 15.25
CA PRO A 69 -11.99 2.38 13.99
C PRO A 69 -10.94 2.26 12.88
N ILE A 70 -11.40 2.09 11.63
CA ILE A 70 -10.53 1.97 10.45
C ILE A 70 -10.79 3.17 9.56
N TYR A 71 -9.78 4.03 9.38
CA TYR A 71 -9.91 5.28 8.64
C TYR A 71 -10.51 5.10 7.24
N ASN A 72 -10.06 4.09 6.49
CA ASN A 72 -10.56 3.82 5.12
C ASN A 72 -12.04 3.44 5.06
N LYS A 73 -12.59 2.90 6.15
CA LYS A 73 -14.02 2.59 6.28
C LYS A 73 -14.79 3.86 6.64
N ASP A 74 -14.28 4.65 7.58
CA ASP A 74 -14.95 5.90 7.96
C ASP A 74 -14.95 6.90 6.80
N LEU A 75 -13.85 6.95 6.04
CA LEU A 75 -13.76 7.72 4.80
C LEU A 75 -14.79 7.25 3.77
N MET A 76 -14.98 5.93 3.62
CA MET A 76 -16.01 5.35 2.76
C MET A 76 -17.43 5.78 3.21
N MET A 77 -17.70 5.75 4.52
CA MET A 77 -19.00 6.14 5.04
C MET A 77 -19.31 7.61 4.78
N VAL A 78 -18.31 8.49 4.96
CA VAL A 78 -18.47 9.93 4.72
C VAL A 78 -18.66 10.24 3.23
N LEU A 79 -17.96 9.53 2.34
CA LEU A 79 -18.03 9.77 0.90
C LEU A 79 -19.27 9.14 0.23
N TRP A 80 -19.62 7.90 0.59
CA TRP A 80 -20.63 7.11 -0.12
C TRP A 80 -21.66 6.39 0.78
N GLY A 81 -21.39 6.25 2.09
CA GLY A 81 -22.18 5.40 3.00
C GLY A 81 -23.20 6.12 3.87
N ALA A 82 -23.76 7.26 3.45
CA ALA A 82 -24.64 8.12 4.27
C ALA A 82 -25.87 7.43 4.91
N ASN A 83 -26.22 6.20 4.51
CA ASN A 83 -27.36 5.42 5.02
C ASN A 83 -27.00 3.97 5.43
N THR A 84 -25.72 3.64 5.62
CA THR A 84 -25.24 2.28 5.88
C THR A 84 -24.27 2.25 7.04
N THR A 85 -24.25 1.16 7.82
CA THR A 85 -23.30 1.02 8.94
C THR A 85 -21.89 0.65 8.46
N ALA A 86 -20.86 0.91 9.28
CA ALA A 86 -19.44 0.65 8.96
C ALA A 86 -19.15 -0.84 8.68
N ASP A 87 -20.00 -1.74 9.18
CA ASP A 87 -19.89 -3.18 8.99
C ASP A 87 -20.47 -3.66 7.65
N GLU A 88 -21.32 -2.83 7.04
CA GLU A 88 -22.00 -3.10 5.77
C GLU A 88 -21.31 -2.43 4.57
N THR A 89 -20.28 -1.62 4.82
CA THR A 89 -19.57 -0.80 3.83
C THR A 89 -18.15 -1.30 3.53
N GLY A 90 -17.73 -1.11 2.27
CA GLY A 90 -16.40 -1.47 1.80
C GLY A 90 -15.28 -0.55 2.31
N VAL A 91 -14.07 -0.72 1.78
CA VAL A 91 -12.92 0.18 2.06
C VAL A 91 -12.60 1.02 0.83
N VAL A 92 -12.34 2.31 1.04
CA VAL A 92 -11.78 3.20 0.01
C VAL A 92 -10.26 3.21 0.13
N ASN A 93 -9.56 3.32 -1.00
CA ASN A 93 -8.13 3.61 -0.98
C ASN A 93 -7.93 5.03 -0.44
N SER A 94 -7.29 5.15 0.71
CA SER A 94 -6.87 6.43 1.24
C SER A 94 -5.47 6.79 0.78
N PHE A 95 -5.17 8.08 0.79
CA PHE A 95 -3.79 8.54 0.78
C PHE A 95 -3.20 8.44 2.18
N PHE A 96 -2.02 7.81 2.31
CA PHE A 96 -1.30 7.71 3.59
C PHE A 96 -1.16 9.06 4.32
N VAL A 97 -1.09 10.18 3.59
CA VAL A 97 -1.00 11.52 4.18
C VAL A 97 -2.32 11.94 4.86
N GLY A 98 -3.48 11.57 4.30
CA GLY A 98 -4.77 11.90 4.90
C GLY A 98 -5.07 11.05 6.13
N GLU A 99 -4.75 9.75 6.11
CA GLU A 99 -4.83 8.92 7.32
C GLU A 99 -3.83 9.40 8.40
N ALA A 100 -2.62 9.83 8.00
CA ALA A 100 -1.65 10.45 8.91
C ALA A 100 -2.20 11.72 9.57
N PHE A 101 -2.90 12.55 8.79
CA PHE A 101 -3.60 13.71 9.32
C PHE A 101 -4.70 13.33 10.29
N ALA A 102 -5.48 12.30 9.97
CA ALA A 102 -6.53 11.82 10.86
C ALA A 102 -6.01 11.29 12.19
N ILE A 103 -4.83 10.66 12.22
CA ILE A 103 -4.19 10.15 13.44
C ILE A 103 -3.50 11.27 14.24
N GLY A 104 -2.64 12.04 13.60
CA GLY A 104 -1.66 12.90 14.28
C GLY A 104 -1.66 14.36 13.80
N GLY A 105 -2.67 14.76 13.03
CA GLY A 105 -2.81 16.11 12.50
C GLY A 105 -1.70 16.48 11.52
N TYR A 106 -1.48 17.78 11.35
CA TYR A 106 -0.53 18.32 10.37
C TYR A 106 0.91 17.84 10.58
N VAL A 107 1.31 17.58 11.83
CA VAL A 107 2.66 17.12 12.15
C VAL A 107 2.91 15.74 11.56
N LEU A 108 2.00 14.79 11.80
CA LEU A 108 2.16 13.43 11.28
C LEU A 108 1.94 13.40 9.76
N ALA A 109 1.02 14.22 9.24
CA ALA A 109 0.83 14.38 7.80
C ALA A 109 2.13 14.84 7.10
N LEU A 110 2.85 15.82 7.67
CA LEU A 110 4.10 16.33 7.12
C LEU A 110 5.24 15.31 7.17
N ILE A 111 5.32 14.52 8.25
CA ILE A 111 6.40 13.55 8.45
C ILE A 111 6.11 12.22 7.73
N SER A 112 4.84 11.94 7.41
CA SER A 112 4.42 10.67 6.81
C SER A 112 5.17 10.26 5.53
N PRO A 113 5.51 11.16 4.58
CA PRO A 113 6.25 10.74 3.37
C PRO A 113 7.65 10.21 3.72
N ALA A 114 8.30 10.78 4.74
CA ALA A 114 9.60 10.32 5.21
C ALA A 114 9.50 8.95 5.90
N ILE A 115 8.44 8.73 6.69
CA ILE A 115 8.15 7.43 7.32
C ILE A 115 7.94 6.37 6.24
N VAL A 116 7.13 6.67 5.23
CA VAL A 116 6.86 5.77 4.11
C VAL A 116 8.15 5.44 3.37
N ALA A 117 8.94 6.44 2.98
CA ALA A 117 10.20 6.24 2.27
C ALA A 117 11.18 5.36 3.08
N LEU A 118 11.32 5.63 4.38
CA LEU A 118 12.18 4.84 5.26
C LEU A 118 11.69 3.38 5.36
N ASN A 119 10.37 3.16 5.41
CA ASN A 119 9.80 1.82 5.46
C ASN A 119 10.08 1.03 4.17
N TYR A 120 9.95 1.65 3.00
CA TYR A 120 10.31 1.02 1.72
C TYR A 120 11.78 0.65 1.66
N CYS A 121 12.67 1.55 2.08
CA CYS A 121 14.11 1.26 2.15
C CYS A 121 14.39 0.09 3.10
N LEU A 122 13.77 0.08 4.27
CA LEU A 122 13.90 -0.99 5.24
C LEU A 122 13.37 -2.32 4.69
N ALA A 123 12.21 -2.31 4.03
CA ALA A 123 11.62 -3.49 3.41
C ALA A 123 12.55 -4.10 2.36
N ILE A 124 13.14 -3.29 1.47
CA ILE A 124 14.10 -3.76 0.47
C ILE A 124 15.29 -4.45 1.14
N VAL A 125 15.87 -3.82 2.17
CA VAL A 125 17.06 -4.35 2.87
C VAL A 125 16.73 -5.67 3.58
N LEU A 126 15.66 -5.69 4.38
CA LEU A 126 15.28 -6.86 5.17
C LEU A 126 14.84 -8.02 4.28
N LEU A 127 14.00 -7.78 3.28
CA LEU A 127 13.53 -8.83 2.39
C LEU A 127 14.67 -9.37 1.50
N THR A 128 15.62 -8.52 1.09
CA THR A 128 16.83 -9.00 0.39
C THR A 128 17.63 -9.93 1.30
N GLY A 129 17.85 -9.53 2.55
CA GLY A 129 18.53 -10.37 3.55
C GLY A 129 17.80 -11.70 3.76
N PHE A 130 16.47 -11.66 3.86
CA PHE A 130 15.62 -12.83 4.04
C PHE A 130 15.76 -13.84 2.89
N PHE A 131 15.58 -13.40 1.64
CA PHE A 131 15.68 -14.29 0.49
C PHE A 131 17.09 -14.88 0.32
N ARG A 132 18.13 -14.10 0.61
CA ARG A 132 19.51 -14.58 0.54
C ARG A 132 19.82 -15.62 1.62
N HIS A 133 19.36 -15.38 2.84
CA HIS A 133 19.67 -16.25 3.97
C HIS A 133 18.83 -17.55 3.96
N PHE A 134 17.52 -17.43 3.80
CA PHE A 134 16.60 -18.56 3.96
C PHE A 134 16.40 -19.39 2.69
N PHE A 135 16.44 -18.75 1.51
CA PHE A 135 16.30 -19.43 0.22
C PHE A 135 17.63 -19.60 -0.53
N GLY A 136 18.75 -19.07 0.00
CA GLY A 136 20.07 -19.21 -0.61
C GLY A 136 20.22 -18.47 -1.95
N TYR A 137 19.35 -17.52 -2.26
CA TYR A 137 19.40 -16.81 -3.54
C TYR A 137 20.59 -15.86 -3.65
N SER A 138 21.11 -15.70 -4.87
CA SER A 138 22.10 -14.66 -5.17
C SER A 138 21.47 -13.27 -5.04
N LEU A 139 22.30 -12.23 -4.88
CA LEU A 139 21.81 -10.85 -4.78
C LEU A 139 20.98 -10.43 -6.01
N GLY A 140 21.38 -10.88 -7.21
CA GLY A 140 20.66 -10.60 -8.45
C GLY A 140 19.28 -11.26 -8.46
N ALA A 141 19.19 -12.54 -8.11
CA ALA A 141 17.93 -13.28 -8.05
C ALA A 141 16.97 -12.70 -7.00
N ALA A 142 17.48 -12.38 -5.80
CA ALA A 142 16.69 -11.73 -4.75
C ALA A 142 16.12 -10.38 -5.23
N ARG A 143 16.92 -9.54 -5.90
CA ARG A 143 16.45 -8.26 -6.43
C ARG A 143 15.33 -8.40 -7.46
N ILE A 144 15.40 -9.38 -8.36
CA ILE A 144 14.36 -9.63 -9.37
C ILE A 144 13.04 -10.01 -8.69
N ILE A 145 13.08 -10.89 -7.69
CA ILE A 145 11.88 -11.27 -6.92
C ILE A 145 11.29 -10.05 -6.21
N LEU A 146 12.13 -9.23 -5.58
CA LEU A 146 11.68 -8.04 -4.85
C LEU A 146 11.10 -6.96 -5.76
N GLN A 147 11.59 -6.82 -6.99
CA GLN A 147 11.00 -5.92 -7.99
C GLN A 147 9.55 -6.28 -8.33
N LEU A 148 9.16 -7.55 -8.15
CA LEU A 148 7.78 -8.00 -8.32
C LEU A 148 6.99 -7.96 -7.00
N LEU A 149 7.62 -8.39 -5.92
CA LEU A 149 6.96 -8.52 -4.61
C LEU A 149 6.63 -7.15 -4.01
N ILE A 150 7.57 -6.21 -3.99
CA ILE A 150 7.38 -4.95 -3.28
C ILE A 150 6.26 -4.11 -3.91
N PRO A 151 6.21 -3.87 -5.23
CA PRO A 151 5.11 -3.09 -5.82
C PRO A 151 3.74 -3.77 -5.72
N SER A 152 3.68 -5.10 -5.60
CA SER A 152 2.42 -5.84 -5.47
C SER A 152 1.90 -5.92 -4.03
N THR A 153 2.76 -5.68 -3.03
CA THR A 153 2.40 -5.78 -1.61
C THR A 153 2.43 -4.43 -0.91
N PHE A 154 3.46 -3.62 -1.15
CA PHE A 154 3.60 -2.26 -0.65
C PHE A 154 3.07 -1.30 -1.71
N ILE A 155 1.78 -0.95 -1.62
CA ILE A 155 1.13 0.02 -2.51
C ILE A 155 1.47 1.45 -2.02
N MET A 156 2.05 2.28 -2.89
CA MET A 156 2.47 3.65 -2.53
C MET A 156 1.29 4.59 -2.27
N THR A 157 0.13 4.31 -2.85
CA THR A 157 -1.13 5.05 -2.66
C THR A 157 -2.04 4.34 -1.66
N GLY A 158 -1.45 3.61 -0.71
CA GLY A 158 -2.15 2.87 0.33
C GLY A 158 -2.24 3.65 1.65
N ASP A 159 -2.79 2.98 2.65
CA ASP A 159 -3.02 3.44 4.01
C ASP A 159 -1.69 3.58 4.78
N ILE A 160 -1.59 4.59 5.66
CA ILE A 160 -0.41 4.73 6.52
C ILE A 160 -0.39 3.65 7.61
N ALA A 161 -1.55 3.08 7.96
CA ALA A 161 -1.63 2.04 8.98
C ALA A 161 -0.79 0.80 8.63
N GLY A 162 -0.72 0.42 7.36
CA GLY A 162 0.20 -0.63 6.90
C GLY A 162 1.68 -0.30 7.14
N ILE A 163 2.06 0.98 7.23
CA ILE A 163 3.43 1.45 7.08
C ILE A 163 4.01 2.05 8.38
N LEU A 164 3.20 2.73 9.20
CA LEU A 164 3.65 3.56 10.34
C LEU A 164 4.58 2.83 11.31
N PHE A 165 4.25 1.59 11.67
CA PHE A 165 5.06 0.73 12.55
C PHE A 165 5.64 -0.50 11.82
N GLY A 166 5.73 -0.43 10.49
CA GLY A 166 6.17 -1.56 9.66
C GLY A 166 5.24 -2.77 9.73
N LYS A 167 3.95 -2.57 10.04
CA LYS A 167 2.96 -3.64 10.13
C LYS A 167 2.97 -4.52 8.88
N LEU A 168 2.92 -3.93 7.69
CA LEU A 168 2.93 -4.64 6.42
C LEU A 168 4.23 -5.42 6.20
N LEU A 169 5.36 -4.85 6.61
CA LEU A 169 6.66 -5.54 6.55
C LEU A 169 6.71 -6.73 7.49
N ILE A 170 6.22 -6.58 8.73
CA ILE A 170 6.11 -7.66 9.70
C ILE A 170 5.20 -8.77 9.16
N MET A 171 4.00 -8.42 8.65
CA MET A 171 3.07 -9.40 8.08
C MET A 171 3.66 -10.11 6.86
N THR A 172 4.38 -9.38 6.01
CA THR A 172 5.07 -9.96 4.85
C THR A 172 6.16 -10.94 5.29
N LEU A 173 6.97 -10.58 6.29
CA LEU A 173 7.99 -11.48 6.84
C LEU A 173 7.36 -12.73 7.46
N LEU A 174 6.28 -12.60 8.23
CA LEU A 174 5.56 -13.74 8.81
C LEU A 174 5.03 -14.68 7.72
N PHE A 175 4.42 -14.12 6.68
CA PHE A 175 3.98 -14.88 5.52
C PHE A 175 5.14 -15.62 4.83
N LEU A 176 6.26 -14.94 4.61
CA LEU A 176 7.45 -15.54 4.00
C LEU A 176 8.10 -16.61 4.88
N VAL A 177 8.08 -16.46 6.20
CA VAL A 177 8.53 -17.50 7.14
C VAL A 177 7.65 -18.74 7.01
N ALA A 178 6.32 -18.59 6.94
CA ALA A 178 5.41 -19.72 6.73
C ALA A 178 5.67 -20.43 5.38
N LEU A 179 5.88 -19.67 4.31
CA LEU A 179 6.26 -20.21 3.01
C LEU A 179 7.61 -20.94 3.04
N TRP A 180 8.60 -20.37 3.73
CA TRP A 180 9.90 -21.00 3.89
C TRP A 180 9.81 -22.31 4.68
N LEU A 181 9.01 -22.36 5.75
CA LEU A 181 8.77 -23.58 6.51
C LEU A 181 8.17 -24.67 5.61
N LEU A 182 7.14 -24.33 4.82
CA LEU A 182 6.54 -25.26 3.87
C LEU A 182 7.54 -25.74 2.81
N TYR A 183 8.32 -24.83 2.23
CA TYR A 183 9.40 -25.16 1.29
C TYR A 183 10.42 -26.12 1.93
N SER A 184 10.85 -25.83 3.15
CA SER A 184 11.84 -26.63 3.88
C SER A 184 11.34 -28.05 4.15
N LEU A 185 10.05 -28.21 4.49
CA LEU A 185 9.41 -29.51 4.74
C LEU A 185 9.30 -30.33 3.45
N LEU A 186 8.89 -29.70 2.35
CA LEU A 186 8.75 -30.38 1.05
C LEU A 186 10.09 -30.80 0.47
N TYR A 187 11.12 -29.94 0.57
CA TYR A 187 12.43 -30.21 -0.03
C TYR A 187 13.29 -31.13 0.82
N ARG A 188 13.22 -31.08 2.17
CA ARG A 188 13.88 -32.09 3.03
C ARG A 188 13.37 -33.51 2.78
N ARG A 189 12.09 -33.69 2.43
CA ARG A 189 11.50 -35.00 2.12
C ARG A 189 11.95 -35.60 0.78
N ARG A 190 12.63 -34.85 -0.08
CA ARG A 190 13.14 -35.36 -1.38
C ARG A 190 14.59 -35.86 -1.34
N ILE A 191 15.30 -35.63 -0.23
CA ILE A 191 16.72 -36.00 -0.08
C ILE A 191 16.90 -37.27 0.77
N PHE A 192 15.82 -37.76 1.39
CA PHE A 192 15.78 -39.04 2.11
C PHE A 192 14.93 -40.06 1.36
#